data_AF-A0A183PYX3-F1
#
_entry.id   AF-A0A183PYX3-F1
#
_cell.length_a   1.000
_cell.length_b   1.000
_cell.length_c   1.000
_cell.angle_alpha   90.00
_cell.angle_beta   90.00
_cell.angle_gamma   90.00
#
_symmetry.space_group_name_H-M   'P 1'
#
loop_
_entity.id
_entity.type
_entity.pdbx_description
1 polymer ?
#
loop_
_entity_poly.entity_id
_entity_poly.type
_entity_poly.pdbx_seq_one_letter_code
_entity_poly.pdbx_strand_id
1 'polypeptide(L)'
;NNNNNNNNNNNNNNNNNNNSNSNNNNNNNSNSNNNNNNKRHFLNTVATDIIHLNCKRLDAYRGNYDAFEQARSERLLNQQREYESLKAEREHIQQFIDKFRYNAKRASLVQSRIKHLEKLPPLIPPEKELKVVIRLPDCEKLSPPLLQLDEVCFHYVLDKPILNHVNLSISPDSRISIVSY
;
A
#
# COMPACT_ATOMS: atom_id res chain seq x y z
N ASN A 1 31.84 6.76 64.48
CA ASN A 1 30.53 7.13 65.05
C ASN A 1 29.47 6.38 64.25
N ASN A 2 28.81 5.42 64.93
CA ASN A 2 27.63 4.59 64.61
C ASN A 2 27.00 4.65 63.20
N ASN A 3 26.86 3.55 62.46
CA ASN A 3 26.03 2.32 62.60
C ASN A 3 24.66 2.39 61.88
N ASN A 4 24.40 1.34 61.08
CA ASN A 4 23.13 0.68 60.72
C ASN A 4 22.25 1.15 59.55
N ASN A 5 22.25 0.28 58.52
CA ASN A 5 21.11 -0.49 57.98
C ASN A 5 19.74 0.18 57.80
N ASN A 6 19.21 0.18 56.57
CA ASN A 6 18.17 -0.81 56.20
C ASN A 6 17.79 -0.81 54.70
N ASN A 7 17.54 -2.03 54.24
CA ASN A 7 16.89 -2.44 53.00
C ASN A 7 15.59 -1.68 52.68
N ASN A 8 15.30 -1.49 51.39
CA ASN A 8 14.17 -2.19 50.77
C ASN A 8 14.18 -2.10 49.23
N ASN A 9 14.27 -3.28 48.63
CA ASN A 9 13.71 -3.58 47.31
C ASN A 9 12.22 -3.22 47.30
N ASN A 10 11.76 -2.62 46.22
CA ASN A 10 10.46 -2.95 45.65
C ASN A 10 10.46 -2.65 44.15
N ASN A 11 10.63 -3.72 43.38
CA ASN A 11 10.04 -3.83 42.05
C ASN A 11 8.53 -3.58 42.19
N ASN A 12 7.98 -2.68 41.38
CA ASN A 12 6.61 -2.86 40.93
C ASN A 12 6.49 -2.46 39.46
N ASN A 13 6.16 -3.47 38.68
CA ASN A 13 5.72 -3.44 37.30
C ASN A 13 4.64 -2.36 37.10
N ASN A 14 4.90 -1.40 36.21
CA ASN A 14 3.83 -0.68 35.54
C ASN A 14 3.68 -1.22 34.11
N ASN A 15 2.99 -2.36 34.03
CA ASN A 15 2.21 -2.74 32.86
C ASN A 15 1.01 -1.78 32.79
N ASN A 16 1.07 -0.76 31.95
CA ASN A 16 -0.13 -0.08 31.49
C ASN A 16 -0.37 -0.44 30.03
N ASN A 17 -1.23 -1.47 29.90
CA ASN A 17 -2.06 -1.72 28.74
C ASN A 17 -2.82 -0.43 28.37
N ASN A 18 -2.47 0.18 27.24
CA ASN A 18 -3.40 1.00 26.48
C ASN A 18 -3.68 0.30 25.16
N ASN A 19 -4.49 -0.76 25.27
CA ASN A 19 -5.24 -1.30 24.16
C ASN A 19 -6.62 -0.64 24.21
N SER A 20 -6.91 0.27 23.28
CA SER A 20 -8.26 0.78 23.04
C SER A 20 -8.37 1.41 21.66
N ASN A 21 -9.19 0.77 20.83
CA ASN A 21 -9.91 1.30 19.69
C ASN A 21 -9.12 1.79 18.47
N SER A 22 -8.88 0.85 17.55
CA SER A 22 -9.07 1.12 16.13
C SER A 22 -10.21 0.22 15.62
N ASN A 23 -11.43 0.56 16.03
CA ASN A 23 -12.65 -0.01 15.47
C ASN A 23 -13.03 0.79 14.22
N ASN A 24 -13.20 0.04 13.13
CA ASN A 24 -14.13 0.29 12.04
C ASN A 24 -14.15 1.69 11.42
N ASN A 25 -13.54 1.82 10.25
CA ASN A 25 -14.22 2.32 9.06
C ASN A 25 -13.26 2.25 7.86
N ASN A 26 -13.45 1.25 7.00
CA ASN A 26 -13.06 1.30 5.59
C ASN A 26 -13.88 0.28 4.77
N ASN A 27 -15.19 0.22 5.02
CA ASN A 27 -16.14 -0.24 4.02
C ASN A 27 -16.38 0.94 3.08
N ASN A 28 -15.65 1.02 1.96
CA ASN A 28 -16.00 1.80 0.76
C ASN A 28 -14.99 1.60 -0.38
N ASN A 29 -14.57 0.36 -0.66
CA ASN A 29 -13.72 0.08 -1.83
C ASN A 29 -14.23 -1.13 -2.63
N SER A 30 -15.52 -1.08 -3.00
CA SER A 30 -16.12 -2.10 -3.88
C SER A 30 -16.18 -1.70 -5.36
N ASN A 31 -15.80 -0.46 -5.72
CA ASN A 31 -15.99 0.04 -7.10
C ASN A 31 -14.72 0.10 -7.96
N SER A 32 -13.54 -0.33 -7.47
CA SER A 32 -12.33 -0.40 -8.30
C SER A 32 -11.97 -1.82 -8.79
N ASN A 33 -12.69 -2.85 -8.33
CA ASN A 33 -12.29 -4.24 -8.58
C ASN A 33 -12.87 -4.86 -9.86
N ASN A 34 -13.95 -4.32 -10.42
CA ASN A 34 -14.63 -4.95 -11.56
C ASN A 34 -13.96 -4.68 -12.92
N ASN A 35 -13.25 -3.55 -13.07
CA ASN A 35 -12.56 -3.20 -14.33
C ASN A 35 -11.24 -3.96 -14.55
N ASN A 36 -10.70 -4.55 -13.48
CA ASN A 36 -9.46 -5.31 -13.56
C ASN A 36 -9.72 -6.72 -14.10
N ASN A 37 -10.89 -7.31 -13.87
CA ASN A 37 -11.16 -8.70 -14.20
C ASN A 37 -11.21 -8.95 -15.72
N ASN A 38 -11.85 -8.06 -16.48
CA ASN A 38 -11.94 -8.20 -17.94
C ASN A 38 -10.58 -8.00 -18.62
N LYS A 39 -9.81 -7.00 -18.18
CA LYS A 39 -8.47 -6.73 -18.74
C LYS A 39 -7.48 -7.83 -18.38
N ARG A 40 -7.54 -8.34 -17.15
CA ARG A 40 -6.74 -9.50 -16.70
C ARG A 40 -7.05 -10.74 -17.54
N HIS A 41 -8.32 -11.04 -17.77
CA HIS A 41 -8.69 -12.19 -18.60
C HIS A 41 -8.14 -12.05 -20.02
N PHE A 42 -8.26 -10.86 -20.63
CA PHE A 42 -7.69 -10.62 -21.95
C PHE A 42 -6.17 -10.82 -21.97
N LEU A 43 -5.44 -10.22 -21.02
CA LEU A 43 -3.99 -10.36 -20.92
C LEU A 43 -3.56 -11.80 -20.65
N ASN A 44 -4.31 -12.55 -19.85
CA ASN A 44 -4.03 -13.96 -19.60
C ASN A 44 -4.20 -14.85 -20.83
N THR A 45 -5.11 -14.49 -21.75
CA THR A 45 -5.36 -15.26 -22.96
C THR A 45 -4.36 -14.94 -24.08
N VAL A 46 -3.89 -13.69 -24.16
CA VAL A 46 -3.09 -13.21 -25.31
C VAL A 46 -1.60 -13.07 -25.01
N ALA A 47 -1.23 -12.72 -23.78
CA ALA A 47 0.17 -12.44 -23.45
C ALA A 47 0.97 -13.73 -23.24
N THR A 48 2.11 -13.84 -23.93
CA THR A 48 3.12 -14.89 -23.73
C THR A 48 4.28 -14.43 -22.85
N ASP A 49 4.52 -13.12 -22.83
CA ASP A 49 5.63 -12.47 -22.13
C ASP A 49 5.18 -11.10 -21.61
N ILE A 50 5.63 -10.75 -20.41
CA ILE A 50 5.31 -9.48 -19.74
C ILE A 50 6.59 -8.76 -19.41
N ILE A 51 6.72 -7.52 -19.89
CA ILE A 51 7.81 -6.63 -19.52
C ILE A 51 7.26 -5.62 -18.51
N HIS A 52 7.70 -5.75 -17.27
CA HIS A 52 7.28 -4.88 -16.18
C HIS A 52 8.27 -3.72 -16.02
N LEU A 53 7.80 -2.50 -16.27
CA LEU A 53 8.56 -1.28 -16.02
C LEU A 53 8.30 -0.81 -14.58
N ASN A 54 9.33 -0.80 -13.76
CA ASN A 54 9.26 -0.29 -12.40
C ASN A 54 10.56 0.42 -12.00
N CYS A 55 10.46 1.58 -11.37
CA CYS A 55 11.61 2.36 -10.88
C CYS A 55 12.73 2.54 -11.93
N LYS A 56 12.34 2.82 -13.19
CA LYS A 56 13.25 2.95 -14.36
C LYS A 56 14.01 1.67 -14.75
N ARG A 57 13.58 0.50 -14.23
CA ARG A 57 14.07 -0.83 -14.61
C ARG A 57 12.99 -1.60 -15.35
N LEU A 58 13.40 -2.38 -16.35
CA LEU A 58 12.55 -3.32 -17.07
C LEU A 58 12.86 -4.72 -16.60
N ASP A 59 11.88 -5.40 -16.03
CA ASP A 59 11.96 -6.79 -15.59
C ASP A 59 11.06 -7.63 -16.51
N ALA A 60 11.66 -8.58 -17.25
CA ALA A 60 10.93 -9.46 -18.16
C ALA A 60 10.49 -10.74 -17.45
N TYR A 61 9.23 -11.13 -17.64
CA TYR A 61 8.59 -12.32 -17.10
C TYR A 61 8.00 -13.12 -18.23
N ARG A 62 8.29 -14.42 -18.26
CA ARG A 62 7.72 -15.34 -19.24
C ARG A 62 6.44 -15.97 -18.69
N GLY A 63 5.38 -15.96 -19.48
CA GLY A 63 4.07 -16.50 -19.11
C GLY A 63 2.96 -15.46 -19.16
N ASN A 64 1.79 -15.89 -18.67
CA ASN A 64 0.59 -15.07 -18.63
C ASN A 64 0.63 -14.06 -17.45
N TYR A 65 -0.40 -13.22 -17.37
CA TYR A 65 -0.48 -12.17 -16.35
C TYR A 65 -0.55 -12.72 -14.91
N ASP A 66 -1.25 -13.83 -14.69
CA ASP A 66 -1.33 -14.43 -13.35
C ASP A 66 0.02 -14.95 -12.87
N ALA A 67 0.79 -15.61 -13.75
CA ALA A 67 2.14 -16.07 -13.44
C ALA A 67 3.07 -14.89 -13.11
N PHE A 68 2.95 -13.78 -13.84
CA PHE A 68 3.67 -12.54 -13.54
C PHE A 68 3.32 -11.98 -12.16
N GLU A 69 2.03 -11.84 -11.84
CA GLU A 69 1.58 -11.30 -10.54
C GLU A 69 2.06 -12.18 -9.38
N GLN A 70 1.98 -13.50 -9.51
CA GLN A 70 2.50 -14.43 -8.50
C GLN A 70 4.01 -14.26 -8.31
N ALA A 71 4.79 -14.36 -9.38
CA ALA A 71 6.24 -14.22 -9.33
C ALA A 71 6.68 -12.85 -8.75
N ARG A 72 5.94 -11.79 -9.09
CA ARG A 72 6.17 -10.45 -8.55
C ARG A 72 5.88 -10.38 -7.05
N SER A 73 4.76 -10.95 -6.61
CA SER A 73 4.37 -10.97 -5.20
C SER A 73 5.38 -11.76 -4.34
N GLU A 74 5.82 -12.93 -4.83
CA GLU A 74 6.82 -13.75 -4.16
C GLU A 74 8.17 -13.04 -4.06
N ARG A 75 8.60 -12.38 -5.14
CA ARG A 75 9.83 -11.59 -5.15
C ARG A 75 9.77 -10.46 -4.12
N LEU A 76 8.65 -9.74 -4.06
CA LEU A 76 8.47 -8.64 -3.09
C LEU A 76 8.49 -9.17 -1.66
N LEU A 77 7.84 -10.31 -1.39
CA LEU A 77 7.86 -10.97 -0.09
C LEU A 77 9.26 -11.44 0.31
N ASN A 78 10.05 -11.98 -0.64
CA ASN A 78 11.43 -12.36 -0.40
C ASN A 78 12.29 -11.15 -0.04
N GLN A 79 12.20 -10.08 -0.82
CA GLN A 79 12.91 -8.83 -0.56
C GLN A 79 12.53 -8.22 0.80
N GLN A 80 11.25 -8.25 1.16
CA GLN A 80 10.77 -7.80 2.47
C GLN A 80 11.36 -8.63 3.61
N ARG A 81 11.37 -9.96 3.48
CA ARG A 81 11.94 -10.86 4.50
C ARG A 81 13.45 -10.68 4.67
N GLU A 82 14.18 -10.56 3.56
CA GLU A 82 15.62 -10.28 3.58
C GLU A 82 15.92 -8.92 4.22
N TYR A 83 15.10 -7.91 3.91
CA TYR A 83 15.22 -6.59 4.55
C TYR A 83 14.99 -6.67 6.06
N GLU A 84 13.92 -7.35 6.49
CA GLU A 84 13.58 -7.50 7.91
C GLU A 84 14.65 -8.27 8.69
N SER A 85 15.20 -9.35 8.11
CA SER A 85 16.26 -10.13 8.76
C SER A 85 17.55 -9.33 8.90
N LEU A 86 17.97 -8.62 7.85
CA LEU A 86 19.14 -7.73 7.89
C LEU A 86 18.94 -6.58 8.88
N LYS A 87 17.73 -6.00 8.92
CA LYS A 87 17.40 -4.94 9.87
C LYS A 87 17.49 -5.44 11.31
N ALA A 88 16.92 -6.61 11.61
CA ALA A 88 16.95 -7.22 12.94
C ALA A 88 18.38 -7.58 13.37
N GLU A 89 19.22 -8.12 12.47
CA GLU A 89 20.62 -8.41 12.77
C GLU A 89 21.41 -7.14 13.11
N ARG A 90 21.25 -6.09 12.30
CA ARG A 90 21.90 -4.79 12.55
C ARG A 90 21.46 -4.21 13.88
N GLU A 91 20.16 -4.24 14.18
CA GLU A 91 19.61 -3.76 15.44
C GLU A 91 20.17 -4.53 16.64
N HIS A 92 20.22 -5.86 16.55
CA HIS A 92 20.78 -6.70 17.61
C HIS A 92 22.27 -6.39 17.89
N ILE A 93 23.08 -6.23 16.83
CA ILE A 93 24.49 -5.84 16.96
C ILE A 93 24.61 -4.44 17.58
N GLN A 94 23.77 -3.49 17.13
CA GLN A 94 23.76 -2.12 17.63
C GLN A 94 23.41 -2.06 19.13
N GLN A 95 22.37 -2.77 19.56
CA GLN A 95 21.99 -2.87 20.97
C GLN A 95 23.13 -3.44 21.84
N PHE A 96 23.86 -4.44 21.34
CA PHE A 96 25.03 -4.98 22.05
C PHE A 96 26.14 -3.93 22.19
N ILE A 97 26.44 -3.19 21.11
CA ILE A 97 27.43 -2.12 21.13
C ILE A 97 27.02 -1.07 22.16
N ASP A 98 25.79 -0.57 22.11
CA ASP A 98 25.31 0.50 22.99
C ASP A 98 25.34 0.09 24.46
N LYS A 99 24.95 -1.15 24.77
CA LYS A 99 24.94 -1.68 26.15
C LYS A 99 26.34 -1.85 26.74
N PHE A 100 27.33 -2.23 25.92
CA PHE A 100 28.67 -2.60 26.41
C PHE A 100 29.78 -1.63 26.01
N ARG A 101 29.45 -0.53 25.30
CA ARG A 101 30.42 0.49 24.84
C ARG A 101 31.30 1.04 25.96
N TYR A 102 30.73 1.22 27.15
CA TYR A 102 31.41 1.79 28.31
C TYR A 102 32.01 0.73 29.25
N ASN A 103 31.91 -0.57 28.91
CA ASN A 103 32.43 -1.64 29.75
C ASN A 103 33.86 -2.03 29.31
N ALA A 104 34.85 -1.62 30.10
CA ALA A 104 36.27 -1.88 29.82
C ALA A 104 36.60 -3.37 29.59
N LYS A 105 35.95 -4.31 30.30
CA LYS A 105 36.19 -5.76 30.14
C LYS A 105 35.70 -6.30 28.79
N ARG A 106 34.76 -5.61 28.14
CA ARG A 106 34.14 -6.03 26.86
C ARG A 106 34.55 -5.17 25.68
N ALA A 107 35.47 -4.22 25.85
CA ALA A 107 35.88 -3.27 24.82
C ALA A 107 36.35 -3.97 23.53
N SER A 108 37.18 -5.01 23.61
CA SER A 108 37.64 -5.77 22.44
C SER A 108 36.50 -6.43 21.65
N LEU A 109 35.52 -7.00 22.37
CA LEU A 109 34.35 -7.64 21.75
C LEU A 109 33.43 -6.61 21.08
N VAL A 110 33.24 -5.45 21.70
CA VAL A 110 32.48 -4.32 21.12
C VAL A 110 33.17 -3.81 19.85
N GLN A 111 34.49 -3.62 19.87
CA GLN A 111 35.25 -3.18 18.69
C GLN A 111 35.14 -4.18 17.53
N SER A 112 35.18 -5.49 17.81
CA SER A 112 34.92 -6.52 16.80
C SER A 112 33.51 -6.42 16.20
N ARG A 113 32.50 -6.18 17.03
CA ARG A 113 31.10 -6.00 16.59
C ARG A 113 30.89 -4.71 15.80
N ILE A 114 31.56 -3.62 16.14
CA ILE A 114 31.56 -2.37 15.36
C ILE A 114 32.10 -2.64 13.95
N LYS A 115 33.28 -3.28 13.86
CA LYS A 115 33.87 -3.67 12.57
C LYS A 115 32.98 -4.63 11.78
N HIS A 116 32.24 -5.51 12.45
CA HIS A 116 31.30 -6.41 11.79
C HIS A 116 30.09 -5.62 11.22
N LEU A 117 29.54 -4.69 11.99
CA LEU A 117 28.42 -3.83 11.56
C LEU A 117 28.78 -2.97 10.33
N GLU A 118 30.02 -2.50 10.24
CA GLU A 118 30.54 -1.75 9.09
C GLU A 118 30.68 -2.61 7.82
N LYS A 119 30.92 -3.93 7.98
CA LYS A 119 31.02 -4.88 6.86
C LYS A 119 29.67 -5.39 6.38
N LEU A 120 28.60 -5.21 7.16
CA LEU A 120 27.26 -5.65 6.75
C LEU A 120 26.79 -4.84 5.52
N PRO A 121 26.09 -5.49 4.57
CA PRO A 121 25.60 -4.82 3.38
C PRO A 121 24.68 -3.63 3.74
N PRO A 122 24.59 -2.62 2.85
CA PRO A 122 23.70 -1.49 3.07
C PRO A 122 22.24 -1.97 3.14
N LEU A 123 21.49 -1.42 4.08
CA LEU A 123 20.08 -1.76 4.26
C LEU A 123 19.24 -1.03 3.21
N ILE A 124 18.87 -1.72 2.14
CA ILE A 124 18.06 -1.17 1.05
C ILE A 124 16.58 -1.49 1.35
N PRO A 125 15.72 -0.48 1.58
CA PRO A 125 14.30 -0.74 1.81
C PRO A 125 13.64 -1.33 0.56
N PRO A 126 12.70 -2.28 0.73
CA PRO A 126 11.95 -2.84 -0.38
C PRO A 126 11.12 -1.76 -1.07
N GLU A 127 10.96 -1.93 -2.38
CA GLU A 127 10.27 -0.97 -3.24
C GLU A 127 8.80 -0.82 -2.79
N LYS A 128 8.36 0.41 -2.50
CA LYS A 128 6.95 0.70 -2.19
C LYS A 128 6.19 1.00 -3.46
N GLU A 129 5.08 0.31 -3.67
CA GLU A 129 4.16 0.67 -4.73
C GLU A 129 3.57 2.06 -4.48
N LEU A 130 3.73 2.95 -5.45
CA LEU A 130 3.08 4.25 -5.44
C LEU A 130 1.59 4.06 -5.70
N LYS A 131 0.78 4.26 -4.66
CA LYS A 131 -0.67 4.37 -4.83
C LYS A 131 -1.00 5.74 -5.40
N VAL A 132 -1.38 5.77 -6.67
CA VAL A 132 -1.92 6.98 -7.29
C VAL A 132 -3.37 7.12 -6.81
N VAL A 133 -3.59 8.06 -5.89
CA VAL A 133 -4.93 8.43 -5.45
C VAL A 133 -5.40 9.60 -6.29
N ILE A 134 -6.30 9.34 -7.24
CA ILE A 134 -6.98 10.41 -7.97
C ILE A 134 -8.11 10.91 -7.08
N ARG A 135 -7.99 12.16 -6.62
CA ARG A 135 -9.08 12.86 -5.93
C ARG A 135 -9.71 13.81 -6.92
N LEU A 136 -11.02 13.64 -7.12
CA LEU A 136 -11.82 14.66 -7.79
C LEU A 136 -12.06 15.80 -6.80
N PRO A 137 -12.07 17.05 -7.24
CA PRO A 137 -12.42 18.18 -6.38
C PRO A 137 -13.86 18.01 -5.87
N ASP A 138 -14.11 18.49 -4.66
CA ASP A 138 -15.46 18.54 -4.11
C ASP A 138 -16.29 19.53 -4.94
N CYS A 139 -17.46 19.08 -5.40
CA CYS A 139 -18.39 19.91 -6.17
C CYS A 139 -19.33 20.68 -5.23
N GLU A 140 -19.69 21.91 -5.59
CA GLU A 140 -20.71 22.67 -4.86
C GLU A 140 -22.06 21.95 -4.94
N LYS A 141 -22.83 22.01 -3.84
CA LYS A 141 -24.14 21.37 -3.77
C LYS A 141 -25.13 22.14 -4.64
N LEU A 142 -25.38 21.62 -5.84
CA LEU A 142 -26.43 22.10 -6.72
C LEU A 142 -27.82 21.69 -6.18
N SER A 143 -28.79 22.60 -6.27
CA SER A 143 -30.18 22.32 -5.87
C SER A 143 -30.89 21.49 -6.95
N PRO A 144 -31.68 20.46 -6.59
CA PRO A 144 -32.50 19.72 -7.57
C PRO A 144 -33.56 20.61 -8.24
N PRO A 145 -33.96 20.32 -9.50
CA PRO A 145 -33.44 19.29 -10.41
C PRO A 145 -32.20 19.76 -11.17
N LEU A 146 -31.21 18.88 -11.41
CA LEU A 146 -29.98 19.24 -12.12
C LEU A 146 -30.16 19.27 -13.62
N LEU A 147 -30.85 18.28 -14.16
CA LEU A 147 -31.19 18.19 -15.57
C LEU A 147 -32.48 17.39 -15.68
N GLN A 148 -33.43 17.90 -16.46
CA GLN A 148 -34.63 17.17 -16.85
C GLN A 148 -34.77 17.32 -18.37
N LEU A 149 -34.87 16.19 -19.06
CA LEU A 149 -35.14 16.06 -20.48
C LEU A 149 -36.51 15.42 -20.60
N ASP A 150 -37.36 16.02 -21.42
CA ASP A 150 -38.70 15.54 -21.71
C ASP A 150 -38.88 15.50 -23.23
N GLU A 151 -39.27 14.33 -23.73
CA GLU A 151 -39.50 13.98 -25.13
C GLU A 151 -38.39 14.43 -26.09
N VAL A 152 -37.13 14.36 -25.65
CA VAL A 152 -36.00 14.86 -26.44
C VAL A 152 -35.70 13.93 -27.61
N CYS A 153 -35.66 14.53 -28.80
CA CYS A 153 -35.23 13.87 -30.04
C CYS A 153 -33.87 14.43 -30.49
N PHE A 154 -32.97 13.55 -30.92
CA PHE A 154 -31.65 13.94 -31.41
C PHE A 154 -31.33 13.25 -32.73
N HIS A 155 -30.92 14.04 -33.72
CA HIS A 155 -30.55 13.60 -35.05
C HIS A 155 -29.39 14.43 -35.62
N TYR A 156 -28.39 13.78 -36.22
CA TYR A 156 -27.38 14.48 -37.03
C TYR A 156 -27.91 14.82 -38.44
N VAL A 157 -28.80 13.98 -38.98
CA VAL A 157 -29.43 14.16 -40.30
C VAL A 157 -30.95 14.10 -40.10
N LEU A 158 -31.68 15.06 -40.70
CA LEU A 158 -33.12 15.27 -40.44
C LEU A 158 -33.97 13.99 -40.57
N ASP A 159 -33.63 13.12 -41.52
CA ASP A 159 -34.38 11.88 -41.80
C ASP A 159 -33.90 10.65 -41.02
N LYS A 160 -32.95 10.79 -40.10
CA LYS A 160 -32.40 9.67 -39.32
C LYS A 160 -32.25 10.03 -37.84
N PRO A 161 -33.33 9.89 -37.04
CA PRO A 161 -33.24 10.06 -35.60
C PRO A 161 -32.38 8.98 -34.95
N ILE A 162 -31.52 9.43 -34.05
CA ILE A 162 -30.61 8.59 -33.25
C ILE A 162 -31.21 8.35 -31.88
N LEU A 163 -31.83 9.38 -31.31
CA LEU A 163 -32.60 9.32 -30.08
C LEU A 163 -34.01 9.83 -30.37
N ASN A 164 -35.01 9.11 -29.87
CA ASN A 164 -36.42 9.48 -29.98
C ASN A 164 -37.06 9.42 -28.61
N HIS A 165 -37.82 10.45 -28.24
CA HIS A 165 -38.62 10.52 -27.01
C HIS A 165 -37.82 10.16 -25.74
N VAL A 166 -36.64 10.75 -25.59
CA VAL A 166 -35.78 10.49 -24.42
C VAL A 166 -36.26 11.33 -23.24
N ASN A 167 -36.72 10.64 -22.21
CA ASN A 167 -37.09 11.20 -20.91
C ASN A 167 -36.00 10.85 -19.89
N LEU A 168 -35.30 11.86 -19.36
CA LEU A 168 -34.20 11.67 -18.42
C LEU A 168 -34.26 12.72 -17.32
N SER A 169 -34.18 12.31 -16.07
CA SER A 169 -34.02 13.23 -14.93
C SER A 169 -32.73 12.89 -14.16
N ILE A 170 -31.98 13.94 -13.80
CA ILE A 170 -30.72 13.85 -13.07
C ILE A 170 -30.88 14.58 -11.74
N SER A 171 -30.62 13.84 -10.66
CA SER A 171 -30.59 14.36 -9.28
C SER A 171 -29.15 14.45 -8.77
N PRO A 172 -28.87 15.22 -7.70
CA PRO A 172 -27.51 15.40 -7.18
C PRO A 172 -26.77 14.11 -6.79
N ASP A 173 -27.50 13.07 -6.39
CA ASP A 173 -26.92 11.77 -6.02
C ASP A 173 -26.89 10.76 -7.18
N SER A 174 -27.36 11.16 -8.37
CA SER A 174 -27.43 10.28 -9.54
C SER A 174 -26.03 9.97 -10.09
N ARG A 175 -25.75 8.69 -10.32
CA ARG A 175 -24.55 8.21 -11.04
C ARG A 175 -24.99 7.61 -12.36
N ILE A 176 -24.66 8.28 -13.46
CA ILE A 176 -25.12 7.90 -14.81
C ILE A 176 -23.92 7.44 -15.62
N SER A 177 -24.05 6.26 -16.24
CA SER A 177 -23.09 5.72 -17.19
C SER A 177 -23.75 5.64 -18.55
N ILE A 178 -23.10 6.18 -19.58
CA ILE A 178 -23.56 6.09 -20.98
C ILE A 178 -22.71 5.04 -21.67
N VAL A 179 -23.37 4.09 -22.35
CA VAL A 179 -22.72 3.04 -23.12
C VAL A 179 -23.26 3.12 -24.54
N SER A 180 -22.37 3.18 -25.52
CA SER A 180 -22.71 3.05 -26.94
C SER A 180 -22.18 1.71 -27.46
N TYR A 181 -22.95 1.08 -28.35
CA TYR A 181 -22.54 -0.12 -29.08
C TYR A 181 -22.14 0.23 -30.51
#